data_AF-A0A5M8NTA5-F1
#
_entry.id   AF-A0A5M8NTA5-F1
#
_cell.length_a   1.000
_cell.length_b   1.000
_cell.length_c   1.000
_cell.angle_alpha   90.00
_cell.angle_beta   90.00
_cell.angle_gamma   90.00
#
_symmetry.space_group_name_H-M   'P 1'
#
loop_
_entity.id
_entity.type
_entity.pdbx_description
1 polymer ?
#
loop_
_entity_poly.entity_id
_entity_poly.type
_entity_poly.pdbx_seq_one_letter_code
_entity_poly.pdbx_strand_id
1 'polypeptide(L)'
;MRRKIVRNIAIVSAIFIVTFSIMLITNYFQVKGVNPLQAEVIETLKQINDENANNVELQEQIRQLDLLARQAYFVRMDHLMTGVYILVAMLVVFIVSLHLYFSGEKDIPDKDIDPIDDWAIKTLARKYVNWVAGVLVIAALVFVVLTSPYLIMEKTDNQTEPLADATQSESYGDNEYETLPVEQEDSAAVTTPADNNAEADKTVAEAEIKKEEEEEIPKVTHNGFRGNNSNAISTAKSIPTEWNLKTGANIVWANKILRQGFNSPVINGNKVFISGADEEARELYCYNLKTGELLWTVSANNIPGSPAQMP
;
A
#
# COMPACT_ATOMS: atom_id res chain seq x y z
N MET A 1 -10.92 -43.05 30.40
CA MET A 1 -11.72 -42.66 29.21
C MET A 1 -11.28 -41.30 28.64
N ARG A 2 -11.15 -40.24 29.46
CA ARG A 2 -10.70 -38.90 29.03
C ARG A 2 -9.39 -38.88 28.22
N ARG A 3 -8.37 -39.65 28.61
CA ARG A 3 -7.07 -39.69 27.92
C ARG A 3 -7.12 -40.22 26.48
N LYS A 4 -7.97 -41.22 26.21
CA LYS A 4 -8.19 -41.76 24.84
C LYS A 4 -8.88 -40.73 23.95
N ILE A 5 -9.81 -39.95 24.51
CA ILE A 5 -10.52 -38.89 23.79
C ILE A 5 -9.55 -37.77 23.41
N VAL A 6 -8.75 -37.27 24.36
CA VAL A 6 -7.74 -36.22 24.11
C VAL A 6 -6.69 -36.68 23.09
N ARG A 7 -6.26 -37.96 23.16
CA ARG A 7 -5.37 -38.54 22.17
C ARG A 7 -5.96 -38.54 20.75
N ASN A 8 -7.23 -38.93 20.62
CA ASN A 8 -7.89 -38.94 19.32
C ASN A 8 -8.04 -37.50 18.77
N ILE A 9 -8.36 -36.52 19.63
CA ILE A 9 -8.41 -35.10 19.24
C ILE A 9 -7.03 -34.62 18.76
N ALA A 10 -5.95 -34.99 19.44
CA ALA A 10 -4.59 -34.65 19.03
C ALA A 10 -4.22 -35.28 17.67
N ILE A 11 -4.58 -36.54 17.43
CA ILE A 11 -4.32 -37.20 16.14
C ILE A 11 -5.11 -36.56 15.01
N VAL A 12 -6.41 -36.31 15.22
CA VAL A 12 -7.28 -35.71 14.20
C VAL A 12 -6.83 -34.29 13.86
N SER A 13 -6.49 -33.49 14.87
CA SER A 13 -5.96 -32.13 14.64
C SER A 13 -4.60 -32.15 13.93
N ALA A 14 -3.71 -33.09 14.26
CA ALA A 14 -2.44 -33.24 13.55
C ALA A 14 -2.64 -33.60 12.06
N ILE A 15 -3.51 -34.57 11.76
CA ILE A 15 -3.83 -34.94 10.37
C ILE A 15 -4.41 -33.74 9.63
N PHE A 16 -5.37 -33.04 10.24
CA PHE A 16 -5.98 -31.85 9.64
C PHE A 16 -4.93 -30.78 9.32
N ILE A 17 -4.05 -30.45 10.28
CA ILE A 17 -2.98 -29.46 10.08
C ILE A 17 -2.11 -29.85 8.90
N VAL A 18 -1.68 -31.11 8.78
CA VAL A 18 -0.84 -31.58 7.67
C VAL A 18 -1.58 -31.48 6.34
N THR A 19 -2.81 -31.98 6.26
CA THR A 19 -3.59 -31.96 5.01
C THR A 19 -3.90 -30.53 4.56
N PHE A 20 -4.24 -29.66 5.50
CA PHE A 20 -4.59 -28.28 5.22
C PHE A 20 -3.35 -27.44 4.87
N SER A 21 -2.21 -27.74 5.48
CA SER A 21 -0.91 -27.15 5.12
C SER A 21 -0.54 -27.51 3.68
N ILE A 22 -0.68 -28.78 3.30
CA ILE A 22 -0.40 -29.21 1.92
C ILE A 22 -1.32 -28.48 0.94
N MET A 23 -2.61 -28.38 1.23
CA MET A 23 -3.56 -27.63 0.40
C MET A 23 -3.19 -26.14 0.28
N LEU A 24 -2.78 -25.48 1.37
CA LEU A 24 -2.36 -24.08 1.32
C LEU A 24 -1.08 -23.89 0.52
N ILE A 25 -0.13 -24.82 0.63
CA ILE A 25 1.14 -24.79 -0.10
C ILE A 25 0.88 -25.01 -1.60
N THR A 26 0.06 -25.99 -1.98
CA THR A 26 -0.28 -26.22 -3.40
C THR A 26 -1.03 -25.04 -3.98
N ASN A 27 -1.97 -24.46 -3.23
CA ASN A 27 -2.64 -23.22 -3.61
C ASN A 27 -1.62 -22.10 -3.83
N TYR A 28 -0.73 -21.83 -2.86
CA TYR A 28 0.31 -20.79 -2.97
C TYR A 28 1.15 -20.92 -4.25
N PHE A 29 1.61 -22.14 -4.58
CA PHE A 29 2.38 -22.36 -5.80
C PHE A 29 1.56 -22.20 -7.08
N GLN A 30 0.29 -22.60 -7.09
CA GLN A 30 -0.63 -22.31 -8.20
C GLN A 30 -0.86 -20.80 -8.36
N VAL A 31 -0.88 -20.03 -7.27
CA VAL A 31 -1.04 -18.57 -7.32
C VAL A 31 0.20 -17.89 -7.89
N LYS A 32 1.39 -18.25 -7.41
CA LYS A 32 2.64 -17.59 -7.83
C LYS A 32 2.90 -17.70 -9.34
N GLY A 33 2.40 -18.75 -9.98
CA GLY A 33 2.53 -18.96 -11.42
C GLY A 33 1.53 -18.18 -12.30
N VAL A 34 0.47 -17.62 -11.73
CA VAL A 34 -0.60 -16.93 -12.46
C VAL A 34 -0.73 -15.51 -11.92
N ASN A 35 0.26 -14.66 -12.25
CA ASN A 35 0.10 -13.23 -12.06
C ASN A 35 -0.87 -12.72 -13.13
N PRO A 36 -2.06 -12.21 -12.75
CA PRO A 36 -3.04 -11.73 -13.73
C PRO A 36 -2.57 -10.47 -14.48
N LEU A 37 -1.47 -9.86 -14.03
CA LEU A 37 -0.80 -8.73 -14.64
C LEU A 37 0.43 -9.17 -15.47
N GLN A 38 0.34 -10.29 -16.18
CA GLN A 38 1.39 -10.64 -17.16
C GLN A 38 1.54 -9.47 -18.12
N ALA A 39 2.77 -8.96 -18.22
CA ALA A 39 3.11 -7.83 -19.09
C ALA A 39 2.60 -8.06 -20.51
N GLU A 40 2.69 -9.29 -21.02
CA GLU A 40 2.24 -9.67 -22.36
C GLU A 40 0.74 -9.44 -22.60
N VAL A 41 -0.15 -9.79 -21.67
CA VAL A 41 -1.59 -9.55 -21.82
C VAL A 41 -1.91 -8.06 -21.72
N ILE A 42 -1.21 -7.32 -20.86
CA ILE A 42 -1.40 -5.88 -20.71
C ILE A 42 -0.88 -5.14 -21.95
N GLU A 43 0.28 -5.53 -22.47
CA GLU A 43 0.89 -4.94 -23.66
C GLU A 43 0.04 -5.18 -24.90
N THR A 44 -0.49 -6.39 -25.07
CA THR A 44 -1.42 -6.69 -26.17
C THR A 44 -2.73 -5.91 -26.03
N LEU A 45 -3.32 -5.84 -24.84
CA LEU A 45 -4.53 -5.03 -24.62
C LEU A 45 -4.27 -3.52 -24.83
N LYS A 46 -3.09 -3.04 -24.44
CA LYS A 46 -2.66 -1.66 -24.68
C LYS A 46 -2.53 -1.40 -26.18
N GLN A 47 -1.85 -2.28 -26.91
CA GLN A 47 -1.72 -2.17 -28.36
C GLN A 47 -3.09 -2.15 -29.05
N ILE A 48 -4.00 -3.07 -28.68
CA ILE A 48 -5.35 -3.12 -29.25
C ILE A 48 -6.13 -1.83 -28.92
N ASN A 49 -5.97 -1.29 -27.71
CA ASN A 49 -6.59 -0.02 -27.32
C ASN A 49 -6.01 1.18 -28.09
N ASP A 50 -4.69 1.23 -28.27
CA ASP A 50 -4.01 2.31 -29.00
C ASP A 50 -4.39 2.28 -30.49
N GLU A 51 -4.53 1.08 -31.08
CA GLU A 51 -5.03 0.89 -32.45
C GLU A 51 -6.53 1.23 -32.60
N ASN A 52 -7.31 1.12 -31.53
CA ASN A 52 -8.77 1.31 -31.53
C ASN A 52 -9.22 2.38 -30.52
N ALA A 53 -8.49 3.49 -30.41
CA ALA A 53 -8.70 4.51 -29.37
C ALA A 53 -10.12 5.11 -29.33
N ASN A 54 -10.87 5.04 -30.43
CA ASN A 54 -12.25 5.55 -30.52
C ASN A 54 -13.31 4.52 -30.13
N ASN A 55 -12.94 3.27 -29.83
CA ASN A 55 -13.88 2.21 -29.49
C ASN A 55 -14.16 2.20 -27.96
N VAL A 56 -15.21 2.91 -27.56
CA VAL A 56 -15.66 3.00 -26.17
C VAL A 56 -16.04 1.63 -25.58
N GLU A 57 -16.59 0.72 -26.39
CA GLU A 57 -16.99 -0.61 -25.93
C GLU A 57 -15.78 -1.46 -25.54
N LEU A 58 -14.74 -1.46 -26.37
CA LEU A 58 -13.48 -2.14 -26.08
C LEU A 58 -12.82 -1.59 -24.81
N GLN A 59 -12.76 -0.28 -24.66
CA GLN A 59 -12.22 0.37 -23.45
C GLN A 59 -12.94 -0.09 -22.19
N GLU A 60 -14.26 -0.19 -22.25
CA GLU A 60 -15.06 -0.65 -21.12
C GLU A 60 -14.83 -2.14 -20.83
N GLN A 61 -14.72 -2.98 -21.84
CA GLN A 61 -14.34 -4.40 -21.67
C GLN A 61 -12.98 -4.54 -20.98
N ILE A 62 -11.98 -3.74 -21.38
CA ILE A 62 -10.65 -3.73 -20.76
C ILE A 62 -10.75 -3.33 -19.28
N ARG A 63 -11.51 -2.27 -18.96
CA ARG A 63 -11.73 -1.84 -17.57
C ARG A 63 -12.41 -2.93 -16.73
N GLN A 64 -13.42 -3.61 -17.29
CA GLN A 64 -14.11 -4.70 -16.61
C GLN A 64 -13.19 -5.90 -16.37
N LEU A 65 -12.39 -6.29 -17.36
CA LEU A 65 -11.43 -7.38 -17.24
C LEU A 65 -10.37 -7.08 -16.17
N ASP A 66 -9.82 -5.86 -16.18
CA ASP A 66 -8.87 -5.41 -15.15
C ASP A 66 -9.49 -5.39 -13.75
N LEU A 67 -10.73 -4.92 -13.62
CA LEU A 67 -11.48 -4.95 -12.36
C LEU A 67 -11.69 -6.39 -11.86
N LEU A 68 -12.13 -7.31 -12.73
CA LEU A 68 -12.31 -8.72 -12.38
C LEU A 68 -10.99 -9.37 -11.97
N ALA A 69 -9.90 -9.07 -12.69
CA ALA A 69 -8.56 -9.56 -12.36
C ALA A 69 -8.11 -9.10 -10.97
N ARG A 70 -8.28 -7.81 -10.65
CA ARG A 70 -7.95 -7.25 -9.32
C ARG A 70 -8.84 -7.83 -8.23
N GLN A 71 -10.14 -7.94 -8.45
CA GLN A 71 -11.05 -8.56 -7.49
C GLN A 71 -10.66 -10.02 -7.21
N ALA A 72 -10.38 -10.80 -8.25
CA ALA A 72 -9.94 -12.18 -8.10
C ALA A 72 -8.62 -12.28 -7.32
N TYR A 73 -7.68 -11.34 -7.54
CA TYR A 73 -6.43 -11.26 -6.78
C TYR A 73 -6.68 -11.00 -5.28
N PHE A 74 -7.45 -9.97 -4.94
CA PHE A 74 -7.69 -9.59 -3.54
C PHE A 74 -8.53 -10.63 -2.79
N VAL A 75 -9.60 -11.13 -3.39
CA VAL A 75 -10.42 -12.21 -2.81
C VAL A 75 -9.54 -13.44 -2.55
N ARG A 76 -8.63 -13.78 -3.46
CA ARG A 76 -7.71 -14.90 -3.27
C ARG A 76 -6.73 -14.66 -2.12
N MET A 77 -6.19 -13.45 -2.01
CA MET A 77 -5.30 -13.07 -0.91
C MET A 77 -6.00 -13.20 0.45
N ASP A 78 -7.25 -12.74 0.55
CA ASP A 78 -8.05 -12.84 1.77
C ASP A 78 -8.33 -14.30 2.17
N HIS A 79 -8.64 -15.16 1.20
CA HIS A 79 -8.80 -16.60 1.44
C HIS A 79 -7.51 -17.24 1.98
N LEU A 80 -6.34 -16.85 1.46
CA LEU A 80 -5.05 -17.36 1.93
C LEU A 80 -4.79 -16.95 3.39
N MET A 81 -5.01 -15.68 3.72
CA MET A 81 -4.86 -15.18 5.10
C MET A 81 -5.84 -15.84 6.06
N THR A 82 -7.09 -16.02 5.65
CA THR A 82 -8.11 -16.76 6.43
C THR A 82 -7.65 -18.19 6.70
N GLY A 83 -7.09 -18.87 5.69
CA GLY A 83 -6.52 -20.20 5.86
C GLY A 83 -5.38 -20.24 6.88
N VAL A 84 -4.49 -19.24 6.88
CA VAL A 84 -3.42 -19.14 7.89
C VAL A 84 -3.99 -18.99 9.29
N TYR A 85 -5.01 -18.16 9.50
CA TYR A 85 -5.66 -18.02 10.81
C TYR A 85 -6.30 -19.32 11.30
N ILE A 86 -6.96 -20.07 10.40
CA ILE A 86 -7.53 -21.39 10.72
C ILE A 86 -6.42 -22.38 11.14
N LEU A 87 -5.28 -22.35 10.45
CA LEU A 87 -4.14 -23.21 10.76
C LEU A 87 -3.56 -22.90 12.14
N VAL A 88 -3.40 -21.61 12.47
CA VAL A 88 -2.95 -21.16 13.80
C VAL A 88 -3.95 -21.59 14.88
N ALA A 89 -5.25 -21.44 14.65
CA ALA A 89 -6.27 -21.87 15.60
C ALA A 89 -6.21 -23.39 15.86
N MET A 90 -6.05 -24.19 14.80
CA MET A 90 -5.91 -25.64 14.91
C MET A 90 -4.61 -26.08 15.59
N LEU A 91 -3.52 -25.33 15.38
CA LEU A 91 -2.26 -25.54 16.09
C LEU A 91 -2.42 -25.32 17.61
N VAL A 92 -3.16 -24.28 18.02
CA VAL A 92 -3.47 -24.04 19.43
C VAL A 92 -4.27 -25.20 20.01
N VAL A 93 -5.31 -25.67 19.31
CA VAL A 93 -6.10 -26.85 19.74
C VAL A 93 -5.22 -28.10 19.88
N PHE A 94 -4.29 -28.32 18.95
CA PHE A 94 -3.33 -29.42 19.00
C PHE A 94 -2.42 -29.31 20.24
N ILE A 95 -1.83 -28.14 20.49
CA ILE A 95 -0.93 -27.89 21.63
C ILE A 95 -1.67 -28.10 22.96
N VAL A 96 -2.88 -27.54 23.09
CA VAL A 96 -3.71 -27.70 24.31
C VAL A 96 -4.06 -29.17 24.52
N SER A 97 -4.44 -29.88 23.46
CA SER A 97 -4.74 -31.31 23.54
C SER A 97 -3.50 -32.12 23.96
N LEU A 98 -2.33 -31.79 23.43
CA LEU A 98 -1.07 -32.42 23.79
C LEU A 98 -0.70 -32.17 25.26
N HIS A 99 -0.87 -30.92 25.71
CA HIS A 99 -0.62 -30.52 27.09
C HIS A 99 -1.52 -31.29 28.07
N LEU A 100 -2.81 -31.41 27.76
CA LEU A 100 -3.78 -32.18 28.56
C LEU A 100 -3.49 -33.68 28.52
N TYR A 101 -2.98 -34.21 27.41
CA TYR A 101 -2.63 -35.63 27.28
C TYR A 101 -1.46 -36.03 28.20
N PHE A 102 -0.43 -35.18 28.29
CA PHE A 102 0.78 -35.42 29.08
C PHE A 102 0.69 -34.94 30.54
N SER A 103 -0.31 -34.12 30.89
CA SER A 103 -0.49 -33.60 32.26
C SER A 103 -0.63 -34.71 33.32
N GLY A 104 -1.09 -35.92 32.93
CA GLY A 104 -1.25 -37.06 33.84
C GLY A 104 -0.06 -38.02 33.93
N GLU A 105 1.04 -37.78 33.22
CA GLU A 105 2.25 -38.63 33.25
C GLU A 105 3.40 -38.02 34.06
N LYS A 106 3.11 -37.02 34.89
CA LYS A 106 4.12 -36.39 35.76
C LYS A 106 4.59 -37.27 36.92
N ASP A 107 3.88 -38.36 37.22
CA ASP A 107 4.29 -39.32 38.24
C ASP A 107 5.18 -40.40 37.59
N ILE A 108 6.46 -40.06 37.46
CA ILE A 108 7.51 -41.03 37.14
C ILE A 108 7.79 -41.76 38.46
N PRO A 109 7.55 -43.08 38.59
CA PRO A 109 7.99 -43.81 39.77
C PRO A 109 9.50 -43.64 39.91
N ASP A 110 9.94 -43.26 41.11
CA ASP A 110 11.35 -42.99 41.39
C ASP A 110 12.16 -44.24 41.07
N LYS A 111 12.91 -44.19 39.98
CA LYS A 111 13.87 -45.22 39.63
C LYS A 111 15.18 -44.69 40.18
N ASP A 112 15.81 -45.45 41.07
CA ASP A 112 17.17 -45.14 41.53
C ASP A 112 18.09 -45.19 40.29
N ILE A 113 18.36 -44.02 39.73
CA ILE A 113 19.26 -43.80 38.60
C ILE A 113 20.49 -43.13 39.21
N ASP A 114 21.68 -43.61 38.86
CA ASP A 114 22.94 -43.00 39.31
C ASP A 114 22.93 -41.49 38.97
N PRO A 115 23.30 -40.59 39.90
CA PRO A 115 23.38 -39.15 39.65
C PRO A 115 24.13 -38.77 38.36
N ILE A 116 25.11 -39.57 37.95
CA ILE A 116 25.89 -39.36 36.72
C ILE A 116 25.03 -39.63 35.47
N ASP A 117 24.24 -40.70 35.48
CA ASP A 117 23.37 -41.08 34.36
C ASP A 117 22.16 -40.15 34.24
N ASP A 118 21.59 -39.69 35.36
CA ASP A 118 20.49 -38.71 35.37
C ASP A 118 20.93 -37.36 34.76
N TRP A 119 22.15 -36.91 35.09
CA TRP A 119 22.71 -35.70 34.50
C TRP A 119 22.96 -35.86 32.99
N ALA A 120 23.47 -37.01 32.54
CA ALA A 120 23.70 -37.31 31.13
C ALA A 120 22.38 -37.35 30.32
N ILE A 121 21.33 -37.99 30.84
CA ILE A 121 20.01 -38.06 30.18
C ILE A 121 19.37 -36.66 30.10
N LYS A 122 19.40 -35.89 31.19
CA LYS A 122 18.85 -34.52 31.22
C LYS A 122 19.59 -33.55 30.30
N THR A 123 20.89 -33.70 30.11
CA THR A 123 21.67 -32.85 29.18
C THR A 123 21.40 -33.21 27.72
N LEU A 124 21.30 -34.51 27.39
CA LEU A 124 20.88 -34.97 26.07
C LEU A 124 19.47 -34.50 25.73
N ALA A 125 18.50 -34.65 26.63
CA ALA A 125 17.13 -34.19 26.43
C ALA A 125 17.07 -32.67 26.15
N ARG A 126 17.80 -31.86 26.92
CA ARG A 126 17.93 -30.41 26.68
C ARG A 126 18.55 -30.11 25.32
N LYS A 127 19.60 -30.84 24.91
CA LYS A 127 20.23 -30.69 23.59
C LYS A 127 19.25 -30.97 22.45
N TYR A 128 18.48 -32.06 22.54
CA TYR A 128 17.47 -32.41 21.53
C TYR A 128 16.31 -31.41 21.49
N VAL A 129 15.80 -30.98 22.65
CA VAL A 129 14.75 -29.95 22.71
C VAL A 129 15.23 -28.65 22.07
N ASN A 130 16.45 -28.21 22.38
CA ASN A 130 17.04 -27.01 21.78
C ASN A 130 17.29 -27.18 20.27
N TRP A 131 17.71 -28.37 19.82
CA TRP A 131 17.89 -28.66 18.38
C TRP A 131 16.56 -28.63 17.63
N VAL A 132 15.52 -29.30 18.15
CA VAL A 132 14.19 -29.32 17.53
C VAL A 132 13.56 -27.93 17.51
N ALA A 133 13.68 -27.17 18.61
CA ALA A 133 13.23 -25.79 18.66
C ALA A 133 13.98 -24.91 17.65
N GLY A 134 15.30 -25.05 17.55
CA GLY A 134 16.12 -24.33 16.57
C GLY A 134 15.72 -24.64 15.12
N VAL A 135 15.53 -25.92 14.79
CA VAL A 135 15.07 -26.33 13.45
C VAL A 135 13.68 -25.77 13.14
N LEU A 136 12.75 -25.79 14.10
CA LEU A 136 11.42 -25.20 13.93
C LEU A 136 11.47 -23.70 13.70
N VAL A 137 12.31 -22.98 14.45
CA VAL A 137 12.52 -21.53 14.26
C VAL A 137 13.11 -21.23 12.89
N ILE A 138 14.12 -21.99 12.46
CA ILE A 138 14.72 -21.83 11.13
C ILE A 138 13.69 -22.13 10.04
N ALA A 139 12.92 -23.21 10.16
CA ALA A 139 11.87 -23.55 9.21
C ALA A 139 10.77 -22.47 9.14
N ALA A 140 10.37 -21.92 10.29
CA ALA A 140 9.42 -20.82 10.37
C ALA A 140 9.99 -19.55 9.71
N LEU A 141 11.26 -19.21 9.96
CA LEU A 141 11.93 -18.06 9.32
C LEU A 141 12.02 -18.24 7.80
N VAL A 142 12.42 -19.42 7.33
CA VAL A 142 12.44 -19.75 5.89
C VAL A 142 11.05 -19.63 5.29
N PHE A 143 10.02 -20.13 5.98
CA PHE A 143 8.64 -20.01 5.52
C PHE A 143 8.17 -18.55 5.47
N VAL A 144 8.49 -17.74 6.47
CA VAL A 144 8.20 -16.30 6.49
C VAL A 144 8.88 -15.62 5.31
N VAL A 145 10.16 -15.90 5.05
CA VAL A 145 10.89 -15.33 3.89
C VAL A 145 10.26 -15.77 2.57
N LEU A 146 9.90 -17.05 2.42
CA LEU A 146 9.30 -17.59 1.20
C LEU A 146 7.87 -17.09 0.94
N THR A 147 7.13 -16.73 1.98
CA THR A 147 5.72 -16.31 1.89
C THR A 147 5.55 -14.80 1.95
N SER A 148 6.50 -14.07 2.53
CA SER A 148 6.44 -12.61 2.58
C SER A 148 6.77 -12.02 1.20
N PRO A 149 5.86 -11.26 0.58
CA PRO A 149 6.14 -10.58 -0.68
C PRO A 149 7.11 -9.40 -0.54
N TYR A 150 7.52 -9.03 0.69
CA TYR A 150 8.37 -7.89 0.98
C TYR A 150 9.85 -8.21 1.24
N LEU A 151 10.21 -9.45 1.58
CA LEU A 151 11.60 -9.79 1.97
C LEU A 151 12.45 -10.34 0.81
N ILE A 152 11.83 -10.64 -0.33
CA ILE A 152 12.55 -11.00 -1.54
C ILE A 152 12.91 -9.69 -2.26
N MET A 153 13.98 -9.02 -1.81
CA MET A 153 14.71 -8.13 -2.71
C MET A 153 15.37 -9.02 -3.75
N GLU A 154 14.79 -9.05 -4.94
CA GLU A 154 15.47 -9.60 -6.10
C GLU A 154 16.77 -8.80 -6.29
N LYS A 155 17.89 -9.47 -6.08
CA LYS A 155 19.21 -8.94 -6.39
C LYS A 155 19.25 -8.84 -7.91
N THR A 156 18.91 -7.67 -8.45
CA THR A 156 19.27 -7.32 -9.82
C THR A 156 20.78 -7.50 -9.93
N ASP A 157 21.20 -8.50 -10.70
CA ASP A 157 22.60 -8.76 -10.94
C ASP A 157 23.24 -7.51 -11.55
N ASN A 158 24.32 -7.08 -10.92
CA ASN A 158 25.23 -6.09 -11.48
C ASN A 158 25.83 -6.66 -12.77
N GLN A 159 25.27 -6.31 -13.92
CA GLN A 159 26.06 -6.17 -15.13
C GLN A 159 26.48 -4.71 -15.25
N THR A 160 27.70 -4.44 -14.80
CA THR A 160 28.47 -3.28 -15.20
C THR A 160 28.97 -3.54 -16.61
N GLU A 161 28.39 -2.88 -17.61
CA GLU A 161 29.06 -2.54 -18.86
C GLU A 161 28.75 -1.07 -19.23
N PRO A 162 29.68 -0.40 -19.93
CA PRO A 162 30.03 0.99 -19.67
C PRO A 162 29.10 2.00 -20.36
N LEU A 163 29.18 3.26 -19.92
CA LEU A 163 28.60 4.42 -20.59
C LEU A 163 28.83 4.35 -22.11
N ALA A 164 27.77 4.10 -22.87
CA ALA A 164 27.70 4.32 -24.29
C ALA A 164 26.64 5.40 -24.55
N ASP A 165 27.17 6.58 -24.87
CA ASP A 165 26.62 7.60 -25.76
C ASP A 165 25.09 7.80 -25.79
N ALA A 166 24.64 8.85 -25.12
CA ALA A 166 23.30 9.39 -25.25
C ALA A 166 23.15 10.07 -26.62
N THR A 167 22.89 9.26 -27.66
CA THR A 167 22.27 9.72 -28.90
C THR A 167 21.41 8.61 -29.47
N GLN A 168 20.15 8.53 -29.02
CA GLN A 168 19.05 8.12 -29.88
C GLN A 168 17.74 8.73 -29.36
N SER A 169 17.23 9.64 -30.17
CA SER A 169 15.92 10.28 -30.08
C SER A 169 14.80 9.24 -30.19
N GLU A 170 14.08 9.01 -29.09
CA GLU A 170 12.71 8.49 -29.17
C GLU A 170 11.75 9.68 -29.20
N SER A 171 11.30 9.99 -30.41
CA SER A 171 10.16 10.87 -30.70
C SER A 171 8.90 10.25 -30.09
N TYR A 172 8.54 10.65 -28.88
CA TYR A 172 7.19 10.45 -28.35
C TYR A 172 6.27 11.50 -28.98
N GLY A 173 5.34 11.02 -29.80
CA GLY A 173 4.35 11.85 -30.46
C GLY A 173 3.51 12.66 -29.47
N ASP A 174 3.29 13.91 -29.84
CA ASP A 174 2.35 14.83 -29.21
C ASP A 174 0.99 14.15 -29.00
N ASN A 175 0.64 13.88 -27.76
CA ASN A 175 -0.73 13.61 -27.38
C ASN A 175 -1.33 14.93 -26.87
N GLU A 176 -1.82 15.69 -27.83
CA GLU A 176 -2.72 16.83 -27.64
C GLU A 176 -3.96 16.33 -26.90
N TYR A 177 -4.11 16.70 -25.63
CA TYR A 177 -5.36 16.51 -24.90
C TYR A 177 -6.37 17.52 -25.42
N GLU A 178 -7.44 17.04 -26.06
CA GLU A 178 -8.57 17.86 -26.49
C GLU A 178 -9.11 18.68 -25.31
N THR A 179 -8.92 19.99 -25.41
CA THR A 179 -9.51 20.97 -24.52
C THR A 179 -10.99 21.11 -24.88
N LEU A 180 -11.88 20.91 -23.92
CA LEU A 180 -13.31 21.17 -24.11
C LEU A 180 -13.55 22.69 -24.24
N PRO A 181 -14.40 23.16 -25.17
CA PRO A 181 -14.56 24.58 -25.46
C PRO A 181 -15.15 25.38 -24.29
N VAL A 182 -14.54 26.53 -24.02
CA VAL A 182 -15.08 27.62 -23.21
C VAL A 182 -15.95 28.48 -24.12
N GLU A 183 -17.26 28.54 -23.86
CA GLU A 183 -18.10 29.60 -24.43
C GLU A 183 -17.83 30.91 -23.69
N GLN A 184 -17.31 31.89 -24.43
CA GLN A 184 -17.27 33.29 -24.05
C GLN A 184 -18.61 33.93 -24.44
N GLU A 185 -19.30 34.56 -23.49
CA GLU A 185 -20.22 35.65 -23.79
C GLU A 185 -19.63 36.97 -23.30
N ASP A 186 -19.73 37.96 -24.17
CA ASP A 186 -19.04 39.23 -24.15
C ASP A 186 -19.89 40.33 -23.51
N SER A 187 -19.21 41.21 -22.77
CA SER A 187 -19.46 42.64 -22.54
C SER A 187 -20.89 43.18 -22.28
N ALA A 188 -21.07 43.75 -21.08
CA ALA A 188 -21.75 45.04 -20.95
C ALA A 188 -21.13 45.87 -19.81
N ALA A 189 -20.66 47.06 -20.18
CA ALA A 189 -20.07 48.08 -19.32
C ALA A 189 -21.01 48.63 -18.24
N VAL A 190 -20.45 49.29 -17.21
CA VAL A 190 -20.69 50.73 -16.89
C VAL A 190 -20.05 51.15 -15.54
N THR A 191 -19.09 52.08 -15.68
CA THR A 191 -18.68 53.22 -14.82
C THR A 191 -18.23 53.05 -13.37
N THR A 192 -16.96 53.43 -13.17
CA THR A 192 -16.46 54.21 -12.02
C THR A 192 -17.06 55.63 -11.99
N PRO A 193 -17.06 56.27 -10.81
CA PRO A 193 -16.37 57.55 -10.73
C PRO A 193 -15.39 57.62 -9.56
N ALA A 194 -14.35 58.42 -9.79
CA ALA A 194 -13.28 58.74 -8.88
C ALA A 194 -13.68 59.76 -7.80
N ASP A 195 -12.82 59.85 -6.78
CA ASP A 195 -12.15 61.05 -6.27
C ASP A 195 -12.31 61.45 -4.78
N ASN A 196 -11.14 61.48 -4.13
CA ASN A 196 -10.59 62.50 -3.24
C ASN A 196 -10.57 62.33 -1.70
N ASN A 197 -9.31 62.27 -1.23
CA ASN A 197 -8.67 63.01 -0.13
C ASN A 197 -8.73 62.52 1.33
N ALA A 198 -7.55 62.05 1.75
CA ALA A 198 -6.65 62.63 2.76
C ALA A 198 -7.05 62.77 4.25
N GLU A 199 -6.07 62.31 5.05
CA GLU A 199 -5.64 62.74 6.38
C GLU A 199 -6.13 62.02 7.64
N ALA A 200 -5.13 61.80 8.49
CA ALA A 200 -5.09 60.98 9.68
C ALA A 200 -5.87 61.57 10.86
N ASP A 201 -6.45 60.70 11.68
CA ASP A 201 -6.30 60.83 13.14
C ASP A 201 -6.36 59.46 13.84
N LYS A 202 -5.52 59.32 14.87
CA LYS A 202 -5.31 58.13 15.69
C LYS A 202 -6.22 58.19 16.92
N THR A 203 -6.98 57.14 17.20
CA THR A 203 -7.27 56.68 18.58
C THR A 203 -7.93 55.29 18.52
N VAL A 204 -7.14 54.21 18.62
CA VAL A 204 -6.97 53.35 19.81
C VAL A 204 -8.24 52.62 20.26
N ALA A 205 -8.24 51.32 19.95
CA ALA A 205 -8.75 50.19 20.73
C ALA A 205 -10.26 50.08 20.97
N GLU A 206 -10.88 49.11 20.30
CA GLU A 206 -11.15 47.85 21.00
C GLU A 206 -11.21 46.70 19.99
N ALA A 207 -10.29 45.77 20.18
CA ALA A 207 -10.11 44.59 19.36
C ALA A 207 -11.26 43.61 19.62
N GLU A 208 -12.18 43.47 18.67
CA GLU A 208 -12.92 42.23 18.50
C GLU A 208 -11.93 41.18 17.99
N ILE A 209 -11.29 40.51 18.93
CA ILE A 209 -10.61 39.25 18.70
C ILE A 209 -11.69 38.26 18.25
N LYS A 210 -11.88 38.15 16.93
CA LYS A 210 -12.42 36.91 16.35
C LYS A 210 -11.51 35.81 16.87
N LYS A 211 -12.04 34.97 17.76
CA LYS A 211 -11.48 33.66 18.03
C LYS A 211 -11.36 32.98 16.68
N GLU A 212 -10.15 32.92 16.14
CA GLU A 212 -9.78 31.87 15.21
C GLU A 212 -10.15 30.58 15.91
N GLU A 213 -11.17 29.93 15.38
CA GLU A 213 -11.48 28.54 15.66
C GLU A 213 -10.19 27.78 15.33
N GLU A 214 -9.46 27.37 16.35
CA GLU A 214 -8.22 26.62 16.21
C GLU A 214 -8.60 25.34 15.46
N GLU A 215 -8.43 25.36 14.13
CA GLU A 215 -8.76 24.22 13.29
C GLU A 215 -8.00 23.03 13.84
N GLU A 216 -8.71 22.04 14.38
CA GLU A 216 -8.12 20.76 14.75
C GLU A 216 -7.37 20.24 13.53
N ILE A 217 -6.03 20.34 13.59
CA ILE A 217 -5.17 19.89 12.50
C ILE A 217 -5.42 18.38 12.41
N PRO A 218 -5.97 17.89 11.28
CA PRO A 218 -6.20 16.46 11.10
C PRO A 218 -4.90 15.72 11.41
N LYS A 219 -4.89 14.63 12.17
CA LYS A 219 -3.66 13.83 12.36
C LYS A 219 -3.34 12.94 11.16
N VAL A 220 -3.85 13.30 9.98
CA VAL A 220 -3.73 12.49 8.76
C VAL A 220 -2.34 12.71 8.18
N THR A 221 -1.59 11.62 8.04
CA THR A 221 -0.26 11.64 7.42
C THR A 221 -0.17 10.58 6.33
N HIS A 222 0.32 10.98 5.17
CA HIS A 222 0.63 10.15 4.01
C HIS A 222 1.95 10.63 3.43
N ASN A 223 3.05 10.24 4.05
CA ASN A 223 4.40 10.76 3.79
C ASN A 223 5.30 9.81 2.99
N GLY A 224 4.76 8.69 2.50
CA GLY A 224 5.53 7.67 1.80
C GLY A 224 4.77 7.06 0.63
N PHE A 225 5.52 6.51 -0.32
CA PHE A 225 4.95 5.74 -1.43
C PHE A 225 4.07 4.63 -0.85
N ARG A 226 2.83 4.54 -1.34
CA ARG A 226 1.80 3.59 -0.86
C ARG A 226 1.34 3.83 0.59
N GLY A 227 1.44 5.05 1.08
CA GLY A 227 0.93 5.47 2.39
C GLY A 227 1.88 5.27 3.56
N ASN A 228 1.40 5.60 4.75
CA ASN A 228 2.20 5.66 5.99
C ASN A 228 2.91 4.33 6.34
N ASN A 229 2.35 3.20 5.90
CA ASN A 229 2.90 1.85 6.10
C ASN A 229 3.46 1.24 4.81
N SER A 230 3.56 2.01 3.73
CA SER A 230 4.03 1.60 2.40
C SER A 230 3.35 0.33 1.84
N ASN A 231 2.11 0.08 2.23
CA ASN A 231 1.39 -1.15 1.92
C ASN A 231 0.18 -0.95 0.99
N ALA A 232 -0.16 0.29 0.64
CA ALA A 232 -1.32 0.67 -0.17
C ALA A 232 -2.66 0.21 0.42
N ILE A 233 -2.76 0.13 1.75
CA ILE A 233 -3.99 -0.27 2.46
C ILE A 233 -4.58 0.95 3.16
N SER A 234 -5.86 1.20 2.90
CA SER A 234 -6.67 2.21 3.61
C SER A 234 -7.64 1.53 4.57
N THR A 235 -7.80 2.10 5.77
CA THR A 235 -8.80 1.65 6.76
C THR A 235 -10.13 2.38 6.63
N ALA A 236 -10.24 3.31 5.67
CA ALA A 236 -11.46 4.06 5.42
C ALA A 236 -12.60 3.11 5.04
N LYS A 237 -13.79 3.39 5.57
CA LYS A 237 -15.03 2.65 5.30
C LYS A 237 -15.99 3.55 4.55
N SER A 238 -16.94 2.95 3.84
CA SER A 238 -17.98 3.68 3.11
C SER A 238 -17.44 4.68 2.09
N ILE A 239 -16.35 4.30 1.39
CA ILE A 239 -15.79 5.10 0.31
C ILE A 239 -16.77 5.06 -0.87
N PRO A 240 -17.13 6.22 -1.47
CA PRO A 240 -17.96 6.24 -2.66
C PRO A 240 -17.32 5.44 -3.80
N THR A 241 -18.08 4.51 -4.40
CA THR A 241 -17.63 3.69 -5.53
C THR A 241 -18.00 4.30 -6.89
N GLU A 242 -18.83 5.33 -6.87
CA GLU A 242 -19.24 6.09 -8.04
C GLU A 242 -18.85 7.55 -7.84
N TRP A 243 -18.31 8.18 -8.87
CA TRP A 243 -17.95 9.60 -8.86
C TRP A 243 -18.02 10.15 -10.29
N ASN A 244 -18.18 11.46 -10.43
CA ASN A 244 -18.29 12.07 -11.75
C ASN A 244 -17.68 13.49 -11.76
N LEU A 245 -16.60 13.67 -12.53
CA LEU A 245 -15.88 14.94 -12.64
C LEU A 245 -16.71 16.06 -13.29
N LYS A 246 -17.62 15.74 -14.22
CA LYS A 246 -18.44 16.74 -14.91
C LYS A 246 -19.53 17.32 -14.01
N THR A 247 -20.13 16.48 -13.17
CA THR A 247 -21.23 16.86 -12.28
C THR A 247 -20.76 17.23 -10.86
N GLY A 248 -19.53 16.87 -10.49
CA GLY A 248 -19.01 17.01 -9.12
C GLY A 248 -19.54 15.95 -8.15
N ALA A 249 -20.29 14.94 -8.62
CA ALA A 249 -20.82 13.90 -7.75
C ALA A 249 -19.70 13.14 -7.02
N ASN A 250 -19.79 13.07 -5.69
CA ASN A 250 -18.82 12.44 -4.78
C ASN A 250 -17.38 13.01 -4.87
N ILE A 251 -17.24 14.29 -5.25
CA ILE A 251 -15.95 15.00 -5.29
C ILE A 251 -15.98 16.14 -4.28
N VAL A 252 -15.00 16.19 -3.37
CA VAL A 252 -14.90 17.26 -2.35
C VAL A 252 -14.34 18.54 -2.95
N TRP A 253 -13.27 18.44 -3.73
CA TRP A 253 -12.68 19.54 -4.48
C TRP A 253 -11.87 18.99 -5.66
N ALA A 254 -11.65 19.83 -6.66
CA ALA A 254 -10.80 19.53 -7.81
C ALA A 254 -10.05 20.81 -8.20
N ASN A 255 -8.75 20.71 -8.45
CA ASN A 255 -7.91 21.84 -8.86
C ASN A 255 -7.11 21.48 -10.09
N LYS A 256 -6.97 22.47 -10.99
CA LYS A 256 -6.03 22.38 -12.10
C LYS A 256 -4.63 22.62 -11.55
N ILE A 257 -3.74 21.64 -11.73
CA ILE A 257 -2.31 21.81 -11.41
C ILE A 257 -1.67 22.58 -12.56
N LEU A 258 -0.89 23.62 -12.24
CA LEU A 258 -0.35 24.56 -13.22
C LEU A 258 0.72 23.91 -14.12
N ARG A 259 1.53 23.01 -13.56
CA ARG A 259 2.62 22.31 -14.26
C ARG A 259 2.48 20.80 -14.13
N GLN A 260 2.88 20.07 -15.17
CA GLN A 260 2.82 18.62 -15.21
C GLN A 260 3.65 18.00 -14.08
N GLY A 261 3.20 16.91 -13.47
CA GLY A 261 3.96 16.25 -12.41
C GLY A 261 3.69 14.76 -12.33
N PHE A 262 4.74 13.96 -12.27
CA PHE A 262 4.67 12.52 -12.01
C PHE A 262 4.88 12.24 -10.52
N ASN A 263 3.87 12.54 -9.70
CA ASN A 263 3.97 12.33 -8.26
C ASN A 263 2.71 11.67 -7.67
N SER A 264 2.87 11.22 -6.44
CA SER A 264 1.75 10.91 -5.54
C SER A 264 1.64 12.04 -4.52
N PRO A 265 0.42 12.47 -4.13
CA PRO A 265 0.24 13.49 -3.11
C PRO A 265 0.87 13.07 -1.78
N VAL A 266 1.59 14.00 -1.16
CA VAL A 266 2.02 13.87 0.24
C VAL A 266 1.04 14.63 1.12
N ILE A 267 0.53 13.99 2.16
CA ILE A 267 -0.40 14.61 3.11
C ILE A 267 0.30 14.72 4.47
N ASN A 268 0.31 15.93 5.03
CA ASN A 268 0.74 16.14 6.41
C ASN A 268 -0.22 17.12 7.09
N GLY A 269 -1.06 16.57 7.95
CA GLY A 269 -2.07 17.34 8.63
C GLY A 269 -3.18 17.81 7.70
N ASN A 270 -3.47 19.12 7.71
CA ASN A 270 -4.43 19.74 6.80
C ASN A 270 -3.80 20.17 5.46
N LYS A 271 -2.60 19.68 5.12
CA LYS A 271 -1.83 20.12 3.95
C LYS A 271 -1.58 18.97 2.99
N VAL A 272 -1.79 19.24 1.70
CA VAL A 272 -1.51 18.34 0.58
C VAL A 272 -0.40 18.96 -0.26
N PHE A 273 0.65 18.21 -0.52
CA PHE A 273 1.81 18.63 -1.28
C PHE A 273 1.88 17.88 -2.61
N ILE A 274 2.02 18.64 -3.69
CA ILE A 274 2.13 18.15 -5.07
C ILE A 274 3.30 18.90 -5.72
N SER A 275 4.12 18.22 -6.52
CA SER A 275 5.13 18.86 -7.36
C SER A 275 4.65 19.03 -8.80
N GLY A 276 5.24 19.97 -9.52
CA GLY A 276 5.08 20.08 -10.96
C GLY A 276 6.33 20.66 -11.59
N ALA A 277 6.64 20.25 -12.82
CA ALA A 277 7.76 20.77 -13.56
C ALA A 277 7.49 20.74 -15.07
N ASP A 278 8.09 21.69 -15.77
CA ASP A 278 8.18 21.80 -17.21
C ASP A 278 9.51 22.49 -17.59
N GLU A 279 9.65 22.88 -18.86
CA GLU A 279 10.83 23.54 -19.40
C GLU A 279 11.14 24.89 -18.71
N GLU A 280 10.15 25.50 -18.04
CA GLU A 280 10.28 26.84 -17.45
C GLU A 280 10.59 26.81 -15.95
N ALA A 281 9.97 25.90 -15.19
CA ALA A 281 10.15 25.87 -13.74
C ALA A 281 9.89 24.50 -13.11
N ARG A 282 10.47 24.32 -11.92
CA ARG A 282 10.13 23.25 -10.97
C ARG A 282 9.47 23.87 -9.75
N GLU A 283 8.31 23.37 -9.36
CA GLU A 283 7.49 23.96 -8.32
C GLU A 283 6.92 22.90 -7.37
N LEU A 284 6.74 23.30 -6.12
CA LEU A 284 6.01 22.57 -5.10
C LEU A 284 4.80 23.41 -4.67
N TYR A 285 3.63 22.80 -4.76
CA TYR A 285 2.35 23.37 -4.39
C TYR A 285 1.89 22.80 -3.06
N CYS A 286 1.34 23.65 -2.20
CA CYS A 286 0.68 23.25 -0.96
C CYS A 286 -0.79 23.64 -1.00
N TYR A 287 -1.68 22.66 -0.89
CA TYR A 287 -3.14 22.84 -0.84
C TYR A 287 -3.69 22.52 0.55
N ASN A 288 -4.81 23.15 0.91
CA ASN A 288 -5.60 22.76 2.06
C ASN A 288 -6.33 21.44 1.77
N LEU A 289 -6.20 20.44 2.66
CA LEU A 289 -6.78 19.11 2.46
C LEU A 289 -8.31 19.11 2.42
N LYS A 290 -8.96 19.99 3.20
CA LYS A 290 -10.43 20.04 3.30
C LYS A 290 -11.06 20.85 2.17
N THR A 291 -10.47 21.99 1.83
CA THR A 291 -11.08 22.94 0.87
C THR A 291 -10.50 22.83 -0.54
N GLY A 292 -9.30 22.28 -0.68
CA GLY A 292 -8.55 22.31 -1.93
C GLY A 292 -7.93 23.68 -2.22
N GLU A 293 -8.01 24.66 -1.34
CA GLU A 293 -7.43 25.99 -1.59
C GLU A 293 -5.90 25.92 -1.70
N LEU A 294 -5.32 26.58 -2.71
CA LEU A 294 -3.88 26.74 -2.83
C LEU A 294 -3.37 27.68 -1.73
N LEU A 295 -2.60 27.15 -0.78
CA LEU A 295 -2.05 27.90 0.34
C LEU A 295 -0.77 28.64 -0.04
N TRP A 296 0.10 27.99 -0.80
CA TRP A 296 1.34 28.59 -1.31
C TRP A 296 1.97 27.73 -2.40
N THR A 297 2.83 28.38 -3.20
CA THR A 297 3.72 27.75 -4.17
C THR A 297 5.16 28.13 -3.84
N VAL A 298 6.08 27.18 -3.95
CA VAL A 298 7.53 27.44 -3.81
C VAL A 298 8.28 26.89 -5.02
N SER A 299 9.23 27.68 -5.51
CA SER A 299 10.15 27.22 -6.55
C SER A 299 11.12 26.18 -5.97
N ALA A 300 11.18 25.02 -6.61
CA ALA A 300 12.04 23.89 -6.23
C ALA A 300 13.43 23.98 -6.89
N ASN A 301 14.04 25.15 -6.79
CA ASN A 301 15.37 25.45 -7.33
C ASN A 301 16.46 25.25 -6.27
N ASN A 302 17.71 25.05 -6.71
CA ASN A 302 18.90 24.94 -5.85
C ASN A 302 18.85 23.81 -4.80
N ILE A 303 18.08 22.75 -5.05
CA ILE A 303 18.08 21.56 -4.20
C ILE A 303 19.32 20.72 -4.53
N PRO A 304 20.22 20.44 -3.57
CA PRO A 304 21.45 19.67 -3.81
C PRO A 304 21.15 18.32 -4.47
N GLY A 305 21.88 18.01 -5.55
CA GLY A 305 21.70 16.77 -6.32
C GLY A 305 20.62 16.82 -7.42
N SER A 306 19.95 17.96 -7.60
CA SER A 306 18.96 18.11 -8.68
C SER A 306 19.64 18.22 -10.06
N PRO A 307 19.02 17.69 -11.14
CA PRO A 307 19.53 17.87 -12.49
C PRO A 307 19.63 19.35 -12.85
N ALA A 308 20.72 19.74 -13.52
CA ALA A 308 20.96 21.14 -13.93
C ALA A 308 20.00 21.60 -15.03
N GLN A 309 19.59 20.69 -15.93
CA GLN A 309 18.67 20.96 -17.02
C GLN A 309 17.23 20.74 -16.57
N MET A 310 16.32 21.64 -16.95
CA MET A 310 14.88 21.46 -16.71
C MET A 310 14.35 20.28 -17.53
N PRO A 311 13.29 19.60 -17.05
CA PRO A 311 12.66 18.51 -17.80
C PRO A 311 12.24 18.92 -19.20
#